data_AF-A0AAW1JSD0-F1
#
_entry.id   AF-A0AAW1JSD0-F1
#
_cell.length_a   1.000
_cell.length_b   1.000
_cell.length_c   1.000
_cell.angle_alpha   90.00
_cell.angle_beta   90.00
_cell.angle_gamma   90.00
#
_symmetry.space_group_name_H-M   'P 1'
#
loop_
_entity.id
_entity.type
_entity.pdbx_description
1 polymer ?
#
loop_
_entity_poly.entity_id
_entity_poly.type
_entity_poly.pdbx_seq_one_letter_code
_entity_poly.pdbx_strand_id
1 'polypeptide(L)'
;MASEFNKRKINPPQRPRGVSPTPTVKDVLSRPEEIPMVCGAPVAMEQAKNYAIAQAQQDGCTANFRIFDSPFGNFLIPVIPTRAELSG
;
A
#
# COMPACT_ATOMS: atom_id res chain seq x y z
N MET A 1 -43.77 2.73 15.83
CA MET A 1 -43.21 3.63 16.87
C MET A 1 -42.06 2.88 17.57
N ALA A 2 -41.01 3.61 17.93
CA ALA A 2 -39.59 3.21 17.87
C ALA A 2 -39.11 2.06 18.80
N SER A 3 -38.11 1.32 18.32
CA SER A 3 -37.35 0.28 19.02
C SER A 3 -36.22 0.90 19.87
N GLU A 4 -36.04 0.42 21.10
CA GLU A 4 -35.02 0.86 22.05
C GLU A 4 -33.59 0.50 21.61
N PHE A 5 -32.68 1.48 21.70
CA PHE A 5 -31.27 1.34 21.33
C PHE A 5 -30.48 0.58 22.40
N ASN A 6 -30.19 -0.69 22.12
CA ASN A 6 -29.33 -1.52 22.98
C ASN A 6 -27.84 -1.15 22.77
N LYS A 7 -27.32 -0.21 23.58
CA LYS A 7 -25.92 0.22 23.57
C LYS A 7 -25.05 -0.83 24.27
N ARG A 8 -24.38 -1.71 23.52
CA ARG A 8 -23.34 -2.58 24.07
C ARG A 8 -22.11 -1.75 24.43
N LYS A 9 -21.83 -1.64 25.73
CA LYS A 9 -20.65 -0.98 26.30
C LYS A 9 -19.41 -1.82 25.97
N ILE A 10 -18.67 -1.44 24.93
CA ILE A 10 -17.38 -2.05 24.59
C ILE A 10 -16.33 -1.39 25.50
N ASN A 11 -15.79 -2.14 26.46
CA ASN A 11 -14.60 -1.72 27.19
C ASN A 11 -13.41 -1.72 26.22
N PRO A 12 -12.59 -0.65 26.14
CA PRO A 12 -11.36 -0.70 25.38
C PRO A 12 -10.39 -1.68 26.06
N PRO A 13 -9.63 -2.50 25.31
CA PRO A 13 -8.70 -3.45 25.91
C PRO A 13 -7.58 -2.71 26.64
N GLN A 14 -7.41 -3.05 27.92
CA GLN A 14 -6.30 -2.58 28.76
C GLN A 14 -4.99 -3.15 28.23
N ARG A 15 -4.00 -2.30 27.94
CA ARG A 15 -2.63 -2.70 27.61
C ARG A 15 -1.90 -3.20 28.87
N PRO A 16 -1.32 -4.40 28.88
CA PRO A 16 -0.25 -4.73 29.80
C PRO A 16 1.11 -4.36 29.19
N ARG A 17 1.97 -3.82 30.05
CA ARG A 17 3.31 -3.33 29.78
C ARG A 17 4.32 -4.49 29.97
N GLY A 18 5.15 -4.76 28.97
CA GLY A 18 6.52 -5.27 29.14
C GLY A 18 6.82 -6.75 28.86
N VAL A 19 8.01 -6.94 28.27
CA VAL A 19 8.89 -8.13 28.16
C VAL A 19 8.93 -8.79 26.78
N SER A 20 10.09 -8.64 26.14
CA SER A 20 10.51 -9.23 24.86
C SER A 20 10.56 -10.75 24.92
N PRO A 21 10.14 -11.43 23.83
CA PRO A 21 10.90 -12.56 23.33
C PRO A 21 11.20 -12.38 21.84
N THR A 22 12.42 -12.71 21.41
CA THR A 22 12.72 -12.98 20.01
C THR A 22 12.10 -14.32 19.62
N PRO A 23 11.46 -14.39 18.44
CA PRO A 23 11.70 -15.53 17.58
C PRO A 23 11.90 -15.10 16.11
N THR A 24 12.95 -15.65 15.51
CA THR A 24 13.13 -15.74 14.06
C THR A 24 11.94 -16.45 13.42
N VAL A 25 11.16 -15.72 12.62
CA VAL A 25 10.36 -16.28 11.53
C VAL A 25 10.55 -15.39 10.31
N LYS A 26 10.89 -16.01 9.18
CA LYS A 26 11.03 -15.38 7.88
C LYS A 26 9.62 -15.10 7.36
N ASP A 27 9.00 -14.06 7.89
CA ASP A 27 7.76 -13.52 7.35
C ASP A 27 8.17 -12.39 6.41
N VAL A 28 8.11 -12.65 5.10
CA VAL A 28 8.05 -11.57 4.09
C VAL A 28 6.65 -10.96 4.24
N LEU A 29 6.46 -10.30 5.38
CA LEU A 29 5.35 -9.42 5.62
C LEU A 29 5.67 -8.18 4.81
N SER A 30 4.95 -7.98 3.70
CA SER A 30 4.93 -6.71 2.98
C SER A 30 4.64 -5.61 4.00
N ARG A 31 5.70 -4.98 4.49
CA ARG A 31 5.64 -3.75 5.26
C ARG A 31 4.87 -2.77 4.38
N PRO A 32 3.80 -2.12 4.86
CA PRO A 32 3.27 -0.97 4.15
C PRO A 32 4.38 0.07 4.18
N GLU A 33 5.09 0.20 3.06
CA GLU A 33 6.06 1.25 2.87
C GLU A 33 5.25 2.55 2.81
N GLU A 34 5.39 3.37 3.84
CA GLU A 34 4.70 4.66 3.94
C GLU A 34 5.29 5.56 2.85
N ILE A 35 4.71 5.52 1.65
CA ILE A 35 5.16 6.36 0.54
C ILE A 35 4.97 7.81 0.98
N PRO A 36 6.03 8.63 1.09
CA PRO A 36 5.88 10.01 1.49
C PRO A 36 4.98 10.71 0.47
N MET A 37 3.91 11.32 0.97
CA MET A 37 2.95 12.07 0.16
C MET A 37 3.72 13.21 -0.54
N VAL A 38 3.99 13.07 -1.84
CA VAL A 38 4.71 14.06 -2.64
C VAL A 38 3.81 15.28 -2.83
N CYS A 39 3.97 16.24 -1.94
CA CYS A 39 3.35 17.55 -2.05
C CYS A 39 4.41 18.55 -2.55
N GLY A 40 4.33 18.94 -3.83
CA GLY A 40 4.75 20.30 -4.21
C GLY A 40 5.79 20.55 -5.30
N ALA A 41 6.36 19.58 -6.03
CA ALA A 41 7.21 19.91 -7.18
C ALA A 41 7.17 18.84 -8.30
N PRO A 42 7.10 19.24 -9.58
CA PRO A 42 7.04 18.29 -10.71
C PRO A 42 8.27 17.37 -10.76
N VAL A 43 9.44 17.88 -10.35
CA VAL A 43 10.68 17.10 -10.28
C VAL A 43 10.61 15.99 -9.23
N ALA A 44 10.01 16.27 -8.07
CA ALA A 44 9.84 15.27 -7.00
C ALA A 44 8.85 14.17 -7.41
N MET A 45 7.82 14.52 -8.18
CA MET A 45 6.84 13.55 -8.69
C MET A 45 7.46 12.59 -9.70
N GLU A 46 8.24 13.10 -10.65
CA GLU A 46 8.92 12.25 -11.64
C GLU A 46 9.97 11.34 -10.99
N GLN A 47 10.72 11.84 -10.00
CA GLN A 47 11.65 11.02 -9.23
C GLN A 47 10.93 9.89 -8.48
N ALA A 48 9.82 10.20 -7.80
CA ALA A 48 9.05 9.22 -7.05
C ALA A 48 8.40 8.16 -7.95
N LYS A 49 7.94 8.55 -9.14
CA LYS A 49 7.45 7.63 -10.17
C LYS A 49 8.53 6.68 -10.66
N ASN A 50 9.71 7.21 -11.00
CA ASN A 50 10.84 6.38 -11.44
C ASN A 50 11.29 5.41 -10.34
N TYR A 51 11.27 5.85 -9.09
CA TYR A 51 11.53 4.99 -7.94
C TYR A 51 10.51 3.85 -7.85
N ALA A 52 9.21 4.14 -7.97
CA ALA A 52 8.17 3.11 -7.93
C ALA A 52 8.32 2.08 -9.06
N ILE A 53 8.67 2.51 -10.27
CA ILE A 53 8.94 1.61 -11.41
C ILE A 53 10.14 0.71 -11.12
N ALA A 54 11.24 1.29 -10.62
CA ALA A 54 12.44 0.54 -10.29
C ALA A 54 12.18 -0.49 -9.18
N GLN A 55 11.42 -0.13 -8.13
CA GLN A 55 11.00 -1.07 -7.09
C GLN A 55 10.19 -2.22 -7.67
N ALA A 56 9.16 -1.95 -8.49
CA ALA A 56 8.35 -3.01 -9.10
C ALA A 56 9.18 -3.97 -9.98
N GLN A 57 10.20 -3.45 -10.68
CA GLN A 57 11.14 -4.27 -11.45
C GLN A 57 12.02 -5.14 -10.54
N GLN A 58 12.54 -4.58 -9.44
CA GLN A 58 13.34 -5.32 -8.46
C GLN A 58 12.54 -6.43 -7.77
N ASP A 59 11.27 -6.16 -7.48
CA ASP A 59 10.34 -7.13 -6.89
C ASP A 59 9.90 -8.21 -7.88
N GLY A 60 10.28 -8.09 -9.15
CA GLY A 60 9.87 -9.03 -10.21
C GLY A 60 8.37 -8.99 -10.48
N CYS A 61 7.70 -7.84 -10.31
CA CYS A 61 6.28 -7.70 -10.60
C CYS A 61 6.01 -7.99 -12.08
N THR A 62 5.37 -9.14 -12.37
CA THR A 62 4.94 -9.53 -13.72
C THR A 62 3.53 -9.07 -14.07
N ALA A 63 2.85 -8.40 -13.13
CA ALA A 63 1.51 -7.88 -13.33
C ALA A 63 1.49 -6.75 -14.37
N ASN A 64 0.34 -6.56 -15.00
CA ASN A 64 0.15 -5.44 -15.92
C ASN A 64 -0.27 -4.22 -15.12
N PHE A 65 0.46 -3.13 -15.32
CA PHE A 65 0.22 -1.87 -14.64
C PHE A 65 0.23 -0.71 -15.63
N ARG A 66 -0.50 0.36 -15.28
CA ARG A 66 -0.38 1.66 -15.92
C ARG A 66 0.34 2.61 -15.00
N ILE A 67 1.18 3.45 -15.60
CA ILE A 67 1.85 4.51 -14.89
C ILE A 67 0.91 5.72 -14.84
N PHE A 68 0.73 6.29 -13.65
CA PHE A 68 -0.15 7.44 -13.44
C PHE A 68 0.52 8.46 -12.53
N ASP A 69 0.45 9.73 -12.89
CA ASP A 69 1.01 10.82 -12.10
C ASP A 69 0.01 11.18 -10.98
N SER A 70 0.04 10.40 -9.90
CA SER A 70 -0.84 10.56 -8.74
C SER A 70 -0.21 11.46 -7.67
N PRO A 71 -0.92 12.48 -7.16
CA PRO A 71 -0.46 13.24 -5.99
C PRO A 71 -0.44 12.41 -4.70
N PHE A 72 -1.04 11.21 -4.72
CA PHE A 72 -1.11 10.30 -3.57
C PHE A 72 0.01 9.25 -3.56
N GLY A 73 0.99 9.33 -4.46
CA GLY A 73 2.11 8.38 -4.51
C GLY A 73 1.78 7.02 -5.13
N ASN A 74 0.55 6.82 -5.62
CA ASN A 74 0.15 5.62 -6.35
C ASN A 74 0.54 5.75 -7.83
N PHE A 75 1.81 5.52 -8.13
CA PHE A 75 2.34 5.68 -9.50
C PHE A 75 2.07 4.49 -10.41
N LEU A 76 1.87 3.31 -9.85
CA LEU A 76 1.59 2.07 -10.58
C LEU A 76 0.18 1.59 -10.21
N ILE A 77 -0.71 1.57 -11.18
CA ILE A 77 -2.09 1.08 -11.01
C ILE A 77 -2.24 -0.25 -11.74
N PRO A 78 -2.59 -1.35 -11.04
CA PRO A 78 -2.87 -2.63 -11.69
C PRO A 78 -4.01 -2.49 -12.70
N VAL A 79 -3.85 -3.08 -13.87
CA VAL A 79 -4.87 -3.07 -14.93
C VAL A 79 -5.08 -4.44 -15.54
N ILE A 80 -6.27 -4.65 -16.08
CA ILE A 80 -6.52 -5.77 -16.98
C ILE A 80 -5.89 -5.42 -18.33
N PRO A 81 -5.03 -6.30 -18.88
CA PRO A 81 -4.44 -6.08 -20.20
C PRO A 81 -5.50 -5.93 -21.28
N THR A 82 -5.21 -5.08 -22.23
CA THR A 82 -5.97 -4.97 -23.47
C THR A 82 -5.62 -6.12 -24.41
N ARG A 83 -6.50 -6.43 -25.35
CA ARG A 83 -6.25 -7.46 -26.36
C ARG A 83 -4.95 -7.20 -27.12
N ALA A 84 -4.61 -5.93 -27.39
CA ALA A 84 -3.38 -5.56 -28.10
C ALA A 84 -2.12 -5.98 -27.32
N GLU A 85 -2.11 -5.80 -25.99
CA GLU A 85 -0.99 -6.18 -25.12
C GLU A 85 -0.83 -7.70 -24.99
N LEU A 86 -1.91 -8.47 -25.19
CA LEU A 86 -1.88 -9.93 -25.15
C LEU A 86 -1.56 -10.59 -26.49
N SER A 87 -1.65 -9.86 -27.60
CA SER A 87 -1.62 -10.45 -28.94
C SER A 87 -0.21 -10.69 -29.50
N GLY A 88 0.85 -10.12 -28.89
CA GLY A 88 2.24 -10.33 -29.30
C GLY A 88 2.64 -9.59 -30.58
#